data_AF-A0A930F0W0-F1
#
_entry.id   AF-A0A930F0W0-F1
#
_cell.length_a   1.000
_cell.length_b   1.000
_cell.length_c   1.000
_cell.angle_alpha   90.00
_cell.angle_beta   90.00
_cell.angle_gamma   90.00
#
_symmetry.space_group_name_H-M   'P 1'
#
loop_
_entity.id
_entity.type
_entity.pdbx_description
1 polymer ?
#
loop_
_entity_poly.entity_id
_entity_poly.type
_entity_poly.pdbx_seq_one_letter_code
_entity_poly.pdbx_strand_id
1 'polypeptide(L)'
;AVHEKYSLWDAPVFLKEKEKNIDYFEIILLCNIATGASMAFRAAIKHEIIPFPVLKDYHHDEWIALNAAIKGRFEFLNDKLFYYRTHQEQQVGGVFFDKTEEGKAKLMRFFDLEPTSFSSYKRLLKRLLRFYEINVIIENKNQGHTFCNTSQSIKERYDALKKEFKNKFPLKSRILFLADKIMGKKR
;
A
#
# COMPACT_ATOMS: atom_id res chain seq x y z
N ALA A 1 26.28 0.02 -10.41
CA ALA A 1 25.68 -1.32 -10.19
C ALA A 1 24.47 -1.23 -9.24
N VAL A 2 23.48 -2.15 -9.30
CA VAL A 2 22.30 -2.16 -8.38
C VAL A 2 22.68 -2.19 -6.90
N HIS A 3 23.87 -2.71 -6.58
CA HIS A 3 24.47 -2.69 -5.25
C HIS A 3 24.96 -1.30 -4.79
N GLU A 4 24.97 -0.29 -5.67
CA GLU A 4 25.37 1.09 -5.37
C GLU A 4 24.17 2.01 -5.09
N LYS A 5 22.93 1.48 -5.15
CA LYS A 5 21.70 2.22 -4.89
C LYS A 5 20.95 1.64 -3.70
N TYR A 6 20.16 2.48 -3.05
CA TYR A 6 19.07 2.05 -2.18
C TYR A 6 17.85 1.67 -3.02
N SER A 7 17.04 0.74 -2.50
CA SER A 7 15.87 0.13 -3.12
C SER A 7 14.85 -0.25 -2.05
N LEU A 8 13.64 -0.67 -2.44
CA LEU A 8 12.63 -1.15 -1.48
C LEU A 8 13.13 -2.25 -0.53
N TRP A 9 14.06 -3.09 -1.00
CA TRP A 9 14.66 -4.18 -0.20
C TRP A 9 15.64 -3.70 0.87
N ASP A 10 16.07 -2.43 0.85
CA ASP A 10 16.87 -1.85 1.94
C ASP A 10 15.97 -1.35 3.10
N ALA A 11 14.68 -1.15 2.86
CA ALA A 11 13.76 -0.60 3.86
C ALA A 11 13.63 -1.44 5.15
N PRO A 12 13.60 -2.78 5.13
CA PRO A 12 13.50 -3.58 6.36
C PRO A 12 14.65 -3.33 7.32
N VAL A 13 15.88 -3.20 6.78
CA VAL A 13 17.08 -2.86 7.58
C VAL A 13 16.89 -1.48 8.22
N PHE A 14 16.48 -0.48 7.44
CA PHE A 14 16.27 0.88 7.93
C PHE A 14 15.10 1.03 8.90
N LEU A 15 14.06 0.22 8.77
CA LEU A 15 12.93 0.21 9.69
C LEU A 15 13.33 -0.40 11.04
N LYS A 16 14.11 -1.50 11.02
CA LYS A 16 14.67 -2.12 12.22
C LYS A 16 15.62 -1.17 12.96
N GLU A 17 16.48 -0.44 12.25
CA GLU A 17 17.35 0.61 12.83
C GLU A 17 16.58 1.70 13.58
N LYS A 18 15.32 1.95 13.21
CA LYS A 18 14.47 2.98 13.83
C LYS A 18 13.58 2.45 14.95
N GLU A 19 13.75 1.19 15.36
CA GLU A 19 12.92 0.51 16.38
C GLU A 19 11.40 0.64 16.14
N LYS A 20 11.00 0.81 14.88
CA LYS A 20 9.59 0.92 14.53
C LYS A 20 9.01 -0.47 14.31
N ASN A 21 7.94 -0.79 15.04
CA ASN A 21 7.08 -1.91 14.70
C ASN A 21 6.54 -1.71 13.28
N ILE A 22 6.76 -2.70 12.42
CA ILE A 22 6.40 -2.63 11.01
C ILE A 22 5.02 -3.24 10.84
N ASP A 23 4.04 -2.40 10.54
CA ASP A 23 2.73 -2.85 10.07
C ASP A 23 2.70 -2.82 8.53
N TYR A 24 2.97 -3.98 7.92
CA TYR A 24 2.97 -4.09 6.46
C TYR A 24 1.59 -3.89 5.85
N PHE A 25 0.50 -4.17 6.58
CA PHE A 25 -0.84 -3.91 6.09
C PHE A 25 -1.02 -2.41 5.90
N GLU A 26 -0.70 -1.60 6.91
CA GLU A 26 -0.72 -0.14 6.82
C GLU A 26 0.17 0.40 5.70
N ILE A 27 1.39 -0.12 5.54
CA ILE A 27 2.30 0.32 4.46
C ILE A 27 1.70 0.03 3.07
N ILE A 28 1.15 -1.18 2.86
CA ILE A 28 0.55 -1.58 1.58
C ILE A 28 -0.67 -0.70 1.25
N LEU A 29 -1.44 -0.29 2.25
CA LEU A 29 -2.53 0.67 2.05
C LEU A 29 -2.06 2.03 1.53
N LEU A 30 -0.81 2.43 1.75
CA LEU A 30 -0.23 3.68 1.24
C LEU A 30 0.32 3.53 -0.18
N CYS A 31 1.00 2.43 -0.46
CA CYS A 31 1.66 2.17 -1.74
C CYS A 31 1.92 0.67 -1.94
N ASN A 32 1.96 0.22 -3.19
CA ASN A 32 2.41 -1.14 -3.49
C ASN A 32 3.92 -1.23 -3.30
N ILE A 33 4.34 -1.93 -2.24
CA ILE A 33 5.75 -2.25 -1.98
C ILE A 33 6.11 -3.66 -2.45
N ALA A 34 5.13 -4.47 -2.84
CA ALA A 34 5.35 -5.80 -3.34
C ALA A 34 5.78 -5.74 -4.81
N THR A 35 6.82 -6.52 -5.13
CA THR A 35 7.28 -6.70 -6.50
C THR A 35 7.08 -8.16 -6.86
N GLY A 36 6.14 -8.46 -7.76
CA GLY A 36 5.80 -9.86 -8.10
C GLY A 36 7.00 -10.72 -8.49
N ALA A 37 7.97 -10.17 -9.22
CA ALA A 37 9.18 -10.88 -9.64
C ALA A 37 10.12 -11.30 -8.48
N SER A 38 9.95 -10.71 -7.28
CA SER A 38 10.76 -11.04 -6.09
C SER A 38 9.98 -11.81 -5.04
N MET A 39 8.73 -12.20 -5.33
CA MET A 39 7.82 -12.73 -4.32
C MET A 39 7.83 -14.26 -4.34
N ALA A 40 7.84 -14.84 -3.15
CA ALA A 40 7.49 -16.24 -2.92
C ALA A 40 6.40 -16.29 -1.84
N PHE A 41 5.46 -17.23 -1.98
CA PHE A 41 4.39 -17.43 -1.00
C PHE A 41 4.08 -18.93 -0.84
N ARG A 42 3.54 -19.30 0.33
CA ARG A 42 3.15 -20.69 0.61
C ARG A 42 1.92 -21.07 -0.21
N ALA A 43 1.90 -22.27 -0.78
CA ALA A 43 0.75 -22.79 -1.54
C ALA A 43 -0.57 -22.73 -0.76
N ALA A 44 -0.51 -22.80 0.58
CA ALA A 44 -1.67 -22.66 1.45
C ALA A 44 -2.44 -21.35 1.23
N ILE A 45 -1.82 -20.23 0.84
CA ILE A 45 -2.55 -18.96 0.63
C ILE A 45 -3.39 -18.96 -0.67
N LYS A 46 -3.19 -19.96 -1.56
CA LYS A 46 -3.79 -20.00 -2.91
C LYS A 46 -5.32 -19.86 -2.90
N HIS A 47 -6.00 -20.49 -1.93
CA HIS A 47 -7.45 -20.44 -1.80
C HIS A 47 -8.00 -19.07 -1.37
N GLU A 48 -7.12 -18.18 -0.91
CA GLU A 48 -7.44 -16.81 -0.51
C GLU A 48 -7.15 -15.82 -1.64
N ILE A 49 -6.13 -16.08 -2.46
CA ILE A 49 -5.70 -15.11 -3.48
C ILE A 49 -6.23 -15.41 -4.89
N ILE A 50 -6.80 -16.60 -5.13
CA ILE A 50 -7.34 -17.00 -6.43
C ILE A 50 -8.87 -17.02 -6.42
N PRO A 51 -9.54 -16.53 -7.48
CA PRO A 51 -8.95 -15.90 -8.67
C PRO A 51 -8.38 -14.51 -8.39
N PHE A 52 -7.34 -14.10 -9.14
CA PHE A 52 -6.85 -12.74 -9.04
C PHE A 52 -7.91 -11.76 -9.55
N PRO A 53 -8.14 -10.64 -8.84
CA PRO A 53 -9.07 -9.63 -9.30
C PRO A 53 -8.56 -8.96 -10.58
N VAL A 54 -9.36 -8.98 -11.64
CA VAL A 54 -9.06 -8.28 -12.90
C VAL A 54 -9.70 -6.90 -12.86
N LEU A 55 -8.97 -5.92 -12.33
CA LEU A 55 -9.41 -4.54 -12.16
C LEU A 55 -8.33 -3.59 -12.66
N LYS A 56 -8.76 -2.48 -13.28
CA LYS A 56 -7.85 -1.46 -13.80
C LYS A 56 -6.99 -0.90 -12.66
N ASP A 57 -5.68 -0.79 -12.88
CA ASP A 57 -4.69 -0.26 -11.94
C ASP A 57 -4.67 -1.01 -10.59
N TYR A 58 -4.99 -2.32 -10.58
CA TYR A 58 -4.86 -3.16 -9.39
C TYR A 58 -4.04 -4.40 -9.74
N HIS A 59 -2.80 -4.43 -9.26
CA HIS A 59 -1.84 -5.45 -9.63
C HIS A 59 -2.01 -6.70 -8.74
N HIS A 60 -1.74 -7.87 -9.32
CA HIS A 60 -1.89 -9.15 -8.61
C HIS A 60 -0.92 -9.26 -7.42
N ASP A 61 0.26 -8.65 -7.51
CA ASP A 61 1.23 -8.61 -6.41
C ASP A 61 0.73 -7.77 -5.23
N GLU A 62 0.14 -6.60 -5.49
CA GLU A 62 -0.53 -5.76 -4.48
C GLU A 62 -1.67 -6.52 -3.78
N TRP A 63 -2.47 -7.27 -4.55
CA TRP A 63 -3.54 -8.11 -4.01
C TRP A 63 -3.01 -9.23 -3.10
N ILE A 64 -1.99 -9.97 -3.54
CA ILE A 64 -1.39 -11.05 -2.74
C ILE A 64 -0.78 -10.48 -1.46
N ALA A 65 -0.05 -9.37 -1.57
CA ALA A 65 0.59 -8.72 -0.45
C ALA A 65 -0.43 -8.23 0.58
N LEU A 66 -1.53 -7.60 0.14
CA LEU A 66 -2.61 -7.13 1.03
C LEU A 66 -3.23 -8.28 1.83
N ASN A 67 -3.58 -9.39 1.17
CA ASN A 67 -4.18 -10.56 1.82
C ASN A 67 -3.23 -11.26 2.79
N ALA A 68 -1.94 -11.28 2.49
CA ALA A 68 -0.93 -11.81 3.41
C ALA A 68 -0.72 -10.86 4.61
N ALA A 69 -0.60 -9.56 4.35
CA ALA A 69 -0.23 -8.56 5.35
C ALA A 69 -1.32 -8.33 6.39
N ILE A 70 -2.61 -8.33 5.99
CA ILE A 70 -3.72 -8.20 6.95
C ILE A 70 -3.74 -9.32 8.00
N LYS A 71 -3.15 -10.48 7.68
CA LYS A 71 -3.01 -11.62 8.59
C LYS A 71 -1.67 -11.62 9.35
N GLY A 72 -0.85 -10.58 9.21
CA GLY A 72 0.51 -10.52 9.74
C GLY A 72 1.46 -11.54 9.09
N ARG A 73 1.20 -11.96 7.84
CA ARG A 73 1.95 -13.02 7.14
C ARG A 73 2.74 -12.50 5.93
N PHE A 74 3.10 -11.23 5.94
CA PHE A 74 3.93 -10.60 4.91
C PHE A 74 5.22 -10.08 5.56
N GLU A 75 6.37 -10.37 4.95
CA GLU A 75 7.67 -9.89 5.41
C GLU A 75 8.63 -9.75 4.22
N PHE A 76 9.59 -8.83 4.33
CA PHE A 76 10.72 -8.76 3.41
C PHE A 76 11.89 -9.61 3.90
N LEU A 77 12.58 -10.25 2.96
CA LEU A 77 13.92 -10.75 3.22
C LEU A 77 14.91 -9.58 3.27
N ASN A 78 15.86 -9.64 4.21
CA ASN A 78 16.90 -8.62 4.33
C ASN A 78 17.91 -8.67 3.16
N ASP A 79 17.96 -9.80 2.45
CA ASP A 79 18.93 -10.05 1.38
C ASP A 79 18.39 -9.69 -0.01
N LYS A 80 19.23 -9.04 -0.82
CA LYS A 80 18.96 -8.78 -2.24
C LYS A 80 19.35 -10.00 -3.07
N LEU A 81 18.39 -10.88 -3.31
CA LEU A 81 18.64 -12.22 -3.88
C LEU A 81 18.62 -12.30 -5.42
N PHE A 82 18.26 -11.24 -6.14
CA PHE A 82 18.17 -11.28 -7.60
C PHE A 82 18.46 -9.94 -8.25
N TYR A 83 18.84 -9.98 -9.53
CA TYR A 83 19.01 -8.81 -10.37
C TYR A 83 17.72 -8.52 -11.14
N TYR A 84 17.31 -7.26 -11.14
CA TYR A 84 16.14 -6.80 -11.88
C TYR A 84 16.55 -6.05 -13.15
N ARG A 85 16.12 -6.54 -14.31
CA ARG A 85 16.33 -5.85 -15.60
C ARG A 85 15.15 -4.93 -15.87
N THR A 86 15.41 -3.65 -16.11
CA THR A 86 14.39 -2.68 -16.51
C THR A 86 14.34 -2.56 -18.04
N HIS A 87 13.13 -2.48 -18.58
CA HIS A 87 12.88 -2.30 -20.02
C HIS A 87 12.19 -0.97 -20.29
N GLN A 88 12.30 -0.44 -21.51
CA GLN A 88 11.71 0.87 -21.86
C GLN A 88 10.18 0.91 -21.72
N GLU A 89 9.50 -0.19 -22.02
CA GLU A 89 8.04 -0.31 -21.95
C GLU A 89 7.54 -0.77 -20.57
N GLN A 90 8.38 -0.72 -19.53
CA GLN A 90 8.02 -1.22 -18.22
C GLN A 90 6.94 -0.36 -17.56
N GLN A 91 5.83 -0.99 -17.17
CA GLN A 91 4.67 -0.29 -16.59
C GLN A 91 4.89 0.14 -15.14
N VAL A 92 5.54 -0.71 -14.32
CA VAL A 92 5.76 -0.49 -12.89
C VAL A 92 7.10 -1.09 -12.46
N GLY A 93 7.69 -0.58 -11.38
CA GLY A 93 8.94 -1.06 -10.79
C GLY A 93 10.08 -0.02 -10.82
N GLY A 94 11.26 -0.42 -10.35
CA GLY A 94 12.47 0.40 -10.48
C GLY A 94 12.65 1.51 -9.45
N VAL A 95 12.14 1.35 -8.22
CA VAL A 95 12.37 2.33 -7.14
C VAL A 95 13.80 2.22 -6.63
N PHE A 96 14.67 3.08 -7.14
CA PHE A 96 16.08 3.16 -6.76
C PHE A 96 16.47 4.59 -6.39
N PHE A 97 17.30 4.74 -5.36
CA PHE A 97 17.83 6.02 -4.91
C PHE A 97 19.34 5.94 -4.73
N ASP A 98 20.04 7.08 -4.82
CA ASP A 98 21.46 7.14 -4.49
C ASP A 98 21.71 6.74 -3.04
N LYS A 99 22.87 6.12 -2.77
CA LYS A 99 23.30 5.78 -1.40
C LYS A 99 23.77 7.01 -0.62
N THR A 100 22.84 7.92 -0.40
CA THR A 100 23.02 9.15 0.37
C THR A 100 21.95 9.24 1.44
N GLU A 101 22.14 10.10 2.46
CA GLU A 101 21.11 10.35 3.47
C GLU A 101 19.80 10.87 2.85
N GLU A 102 19.90 11.68 1.78
CA GLU A 102 18.73 12.14 1.04
C GLU A 102 18.02 10.97 0.32
N GLY A 103 18.78 10.08 -0.31
CA GLY A 103 18.22 8.90 -0.97
C GLY A 103 17.55 7.94 0.03
N LYS A 104 18.18 7.72 1.18
CA LYS A 104 17.59 6.98 2.31
C LYS A 104 16.29 7.64 2.77
N ALA A 105 16.29 8.96 2.98
CA ALA A 105 15.07 9.69 3.38
C ALA A 105 13.95 9.58 2.33
N LYS A 106 14.27 9.66 1.03
CA LYS A 106 13.29 9.48 -0.06
C LYS A 106 12.69 8.07 -0.06
N LEU A 107 13.51 7.03 0.14
CA LEU A 107 13.03 5.66 0.28
C LEU A 107 12.12 5.51 1.51
N MET A 108 12.54 6.04 2.65
CA MET A 108 11.80 5.89 3.91
C MET A 108 10.43 6.57 3.87
N ARG A 109 10.21 7.58 3.02
CA ARG A 109 8.89 8.20 2.82
C ARG A 109 7.81 7.24 2.33
N PHE A 110 8.16 6.11 1.70
CA PHE A 110 7.19 5.08 1.33
C PHE A 110 6.62 4.34 2.55
N PHE A 111 7.35 4.40 3.67
CA PHE A 111 7.04 3.71 4.93
C PHE A 111 6.57 4.68 6.02
N ASP A 112 6.45 5.98 5.70
CA ASP A 112 5.87 6.97 6.60
C ASP A 112 4.35 6.86 6.59
N LEU A 113 3.80 6.18 7.59
CA LEU A 113 2.37 5.88 7.70
C LEU A 113 1.49 7.12 7.85
N GLU A 114 2.02 8.17 8.45
CA GLU A 114 1.24 9.32 8.87
C GLU A 114 1.35 10.49 7.88
N PRO A 115 0.25 10.87 7.20
CA PRO A 115 0.27 12.01 6.30
C PRO A 115 0.49 13.32 7.08
N THR A 116 1.43 14.14 6.59
CA THR A 116 1.78 15.41 7.25
C THR A 116 1.09 16.62 6.63
N SER A 117 0.74 16.55 5.35
CA SER A 117 0.19 17.66 4.57
C SER A 117 -1.26 17.43 4.13
N PHE A 118 -2.01 18.50 3.86
CA PHE A 118 -3.37 18.41 3.33
C PHE A 118 -3.45 17.52 2.07
N SER A 119 -2.48 17.67 1.15
CA SER A 119 -2.41 16.90 -0.09
C SER A 119 -2.16 15.42 0.17
N SER A 120 -1.32 15.06 1.14
CA SER A 120 -1.07 13.67 1.50
C SER A 120 -2.30 12.99 2.12
N TYR A 121 -3.06 13.68 3.00
CA TYR A 121 -4.35 13.14 3.49
C TYR A 121 -5.33 12.91 2.35
N LYS A 122 -5.48 13.88 1.44
CA LYS A 122 -6.40 13.75 0.29
C LYS A 122 -6.03 12.55 -0.59
N ARG A 123 -4.73 12.38 -0.87
CA ARG A 123 -4.21 11.26 -1.66
C ARG A 123 -4.50 9.92 -0.96
N LEU A 124 -4.22 9.83 0.33
CA LEU A 124 -4.41 8.60 1.09
C LEU A 124 -5.90 8.25 1.25
N LEU A 125 -6.76 9.21 1.59
CA LEU A 125 -8.22 8.99 1.65
C LEU A 125 -8.77 8.48 0.31
N LYS A 126 -8.31 9.04 -0.81
CA LYS A 126 -8.73 8.58 -2.15
C LYS A 126 -8.29 7.15 -2.41
N ARG A 127 -7.06 6.79 -2.02
CA ARG A 127 -6.52 5.44 -2.18
C ARG A 127 -7.26 4.42 -1.31
N LEU A 128 -7.40 4.70 0.00
CA LEU A 128 -8.10 3.83 0.94
C LEU A 128 -9.54 3.58 0.52
N LEU A 129 -10.24 4.61 0.08
CA LEU A 129 -11.58 4.45 -0.43
C LEU A 129 -11.63 3.53 -1.65
N ARG A 130 -10.77 3.77 -2.64
CA ARG A 130 -10.71 2.91 -3.83
C ARG A 130 -10.45 1.46 -3.42
N PHE A 131 -9.56 1.25 -2.47
CA PHE A 131 -9.26 -0.08 -1.93
C PHE A 131 -10.46 -0.70 -1.24
N TYR A 132 -11.19 0.07 -0.44
CA TYR A 132 -12.43 -0.36 0.19
C TYR A 132 -13.45 -0.79 -0.88
N GLU A 133 -13.74 0.05 -1.87
CA GLU A 133 -14.69 -0.25 -2.95
C GLU A 133 -14.32 -1.53 -3.71
N ILE A 134 -13.04 -1.67 -4.04
CA ILE A 134 -12.51 -2.88 -4.72
C ILE A 134 -12.72 -4.13 -3.86
N ASN A 135 -12.36 -4.07 -2.57
CA ASN A 135 -12.47 -5.24 -1.69
C ASN A 135 -13.93 -5.59 -1.39
N VAL A 136 -14.82 -4.62 -1.28
CA VAL A 136 -16.28 -4.87 -1.20
C VAL A 136 -16.76 -5.63 -2.44
N ILE A 137 -16.34 -5.24 -3.64
CA ILE A 137 -16.74 -5.93 -4.88
C ILE A 137 -16.20 -7.36 -4.90
N ILE A 138 -14.94 -7.57 -4.50
CA ILE A 138 -14.30 -8.89 -4.49
C ILE A 138 -14.98 -9.81 -3.47
N GLU A 139 -15.16 -9.34 -2.24
CA GLU A 139 -15.79 -10.11 -1.16
C GLU A 139 -17.23 -10.49 -1.50
N ASN A 140 -18.00 -9.56 -2.08
CA ASN A 140 -19.38 -9.84 -2.52
C ASN A 140 -19.45 -10.86 -3.68
N LYS A 141 -18.45 -10.90 -4.57
CA LYS A 141 -18.40 -11.89 -5.66
C LYS A 141 -17.99 -13.28 -5.19
N ASN A 142 -17.24 -13.37 -4.09
CA ASN A 142 -16.63 -14.61 -3.59
C ASN A 142 -17.31 -15.12 -2.30
N GLN A 143 -18.62 -14.89 -2.14
CA GLN A 143 -19.41 -15.39 -1.01
C GLN A 143 -19.17 -16.91 -0.83
N GLY A 144 -18.43 -17.29 0.22
CA GLY A 144 -18.08 -18.69 0.52
C GLY A 144 -16.59 -18.94 0.81
N HIS A 145 -15.69 -18.05 0.41
CA HIS A 145 -14.28 -18.12 0.79
C HIS A 145 -14.04 -17.32 2.09
N THR A 146 -13.26 -17.87 3.02
CA THR A 146 -12.91 -17.21 4.29
C THR A 146 -11.91 -16.07 4.05
N PHE A 147 -12.39 -14.99 3.48
CA PHE A 147 -11.63 -13.76 3.42
C PHE A 147 -11.57 -13.15 4.83
N CYS A 148 -10.39 -12.63 5.20
CA CYS A 148 -10.34 -11.65 6.28
C CYS A 148 -11.32 -10.53 5.91
N ASN A 149 -11.98 -9.89 6.88
CA ASN A 149 -12.86 -8.74 6.62
C ASN A 149 -12.03 -7.53 6.14
N THR A 150 -11.39 -7.66 4.99
CA THR A 150 -10.38 -6.74 4.46
C THR A 150 -11.02 -5.42 4.12
N SER A 151 -12.20 -5.45 3.48
CA SER A 151 -13.00 -4.25 3.26
C SER A 151 -13.31 -3.53 4.56
N GLN A 152 -13.70 -4.25 5.61
CA GLN A 152 -14.01 -3.67 6.92
C GLN A 152 -12.78 -3.03 7.56
N SER A 153 -11.62 -3.70 7.57
CA SER A 153 -10.38 -3.14 8.11
C SER A 153 -9.93 -1.89 7.34
N ILE A 154 -10.04 -1.89 6.01
CA ILE A 154 -9.75 -0.71 5.18
C ILE A 154 -10.74 0.42 5.50
N LYS A 155 -12.01 0.09 5.70
CA LYS A 155 -13.07 1.05 6.03
C LYS A 155 -12.81 1.73 7.37
N GLU A 156 -12.48 0.95 8.39
CA GLU A 156 -12.10 1.45 9.71
C GLU A 156 -10.91 2.40 9.63
N ARG A 157 -9.87 2.02 8.88
CA ARG A 157 -8.70 2.87 8.64
C ARG A 157 -9.06 4.17 7.91
N TYR A 158 -9.91 4.09 6.88
CA TYR A 158 -10.40 5.27 6.16
C TYR A 158 -11.17 6.23 7.09
N ASP A 159 -12.06 5.71 7.93
CA ASP A 159 -12.89 6.52 8.82
C ASP A 159 -12.04 7.18 9.92
N ALA A 160 -11.07 6.45 10.48
CA ALA A 160 -10.08 7.00 11.40
C ALA A 160 -9.28 8.15 10.76
N LEU A 161 -8.74 7.92 9.56
CA LEU A 161 -7.98 8.94 8.82
C LEU A 161 -8.85 10.15 8.47
N LYS A 162 -10.12 9.93 8.12
CA LYS A 162 -11.08 11.01 7.80
C LYS A 162 -11.37 11.86 9.02
N LYS A 163 -11.49 11.26 10.20
CA LYS A 163 -11.66 11.97 11.47
C LYS A 163 -10.41 12.81 11.77
N GLU A 164 -9.23 12.22 11.66
CA GLU A 164 -7.96 12.92 11.86
C GLU A 164 -7.78 14.10 10.89
N PHE A 165 -8.08 13.90 9.62
CA PHE A 165 -8.00 14.93 8.58
C PHE A 165 -8.92 16.12 8.89
N LYS A 166 -10.14 15.87 9.38
CA LYS A 166 -11.08 16.91 9.81
C LYS A 166 -10.55 17.68 11.02
N ASN A 167 -9.92 17.00 11.97
CA ASN A 167 -9.35 17.65 13.15
C ASN A 167 -8.15 18.54 12.79
N LYS A 168 -7.26 18.04 11.91
CA LYS A 168 -6.03 18.77 11.51
C LYS A 168 -6.30 19.90 10.53
N PHE A 169 -7.32 19.77 9.68
CA PHE A 169 -7.68 20.77 8.65
C PHE A 169 -9.19 21.06 8.63
N PRO A 170 -9.77 21.65 9.70
CA PRO A 170 -11.22 21.75 9.87
C PRO A 170 -11.92 22.56 8.76
N LEU A 171 -11.37 23.72 8.37
CA LEU A 171 -11.96 24.53 7.30
C LEU A 171 -11.76 23.91 5.93
N LYS A 172 -10.50 23.56 5.58
CA LYS A 172 -10.17 23.04 4.24
C LYS A 172 -10.85 21.70 3.96
N SER A 173 -10.97 20.82 4.96
CA SER A 173 -11.65 19.53 4.81
C SER A 173 -13.17 19.70 4.63
N ARG A 174 -13.81 20.63 5.35
CA ARG A 174 -15.25 20.93 5.18
C ARG A 174 -15.55 21.44 3.76
N ILE A 175 -14.77 22.41 3.28
CA ILE A 175 -14.88 22.92 1.91
C ILE A 175 -14.72 21.78 0.90
N LEU A 176 -13.70 20.95 1.07
CA LEU A 176 -13.44 19.81 0.20
C LEU A 176 -14.61 18.83 0.15
N PHE A 177 -15.16 18.43 1.30
CA PHE A 177 -16.26 17.47 1.36
C PHE A 177 -17.58 18.04 0.84
N LEU A 178 -17.83 19.35 1.02
CA LEU A 178 -18.98 20.03 0.43
C LEU A 178 -18.86 20.09 -1.10
N ALA A 179 -17.69 20.51 -1.61
CA ALA A 179 -17.43 20.57 -3.04
C ALA A 179 -17.59 19.20 -3.70
N ASP A 180 -17.03 18.14 -3.10
CA ASP A 180 -17.17 16.78 -3.64
C ASP A 180 -18.63 16.30 -3.66
N LYS A 181 -19.42 16.64 -2.62
CA LYS A 181 -20.86 16.33 -2.58
C LYS A 181 -21.62 17.03 -3.71
N ILE A 182 -21.33 18.31 -3.96
CA ILE A 182 -21.95 19.09 -5.05
C ILE A 182 -21.57 18.52 -6.42
N MET A 183 -20.31 18.11 -6.59
CA MET A 183 -19.80 17.55 -7.84
C MET A 183 -20.21 16.08 -8.08
N GLY A 184 -21.00 15.47 -7.20
CA GLY A 184 -21.38 14.06 -7.32
C GLY A 184 -20.19 13.09 -7.26
N LYS A 185 -19.05 13.53 -6.74
CA LYS A 185 -17.86 12.67 -6.64
C LYS A 185 -18.12 11.66 -5.53
N LYS A 186 -18.23 10.38 -5.89
CA LYS A 186 -18.20 9.29 -4.92
C LYS A 186 -16.83 9.32 -4.23
N ARG A 187 -16.86 9.66 -2.93
CA ARG A 187 -15.82 9.24 -2.00
C ARG A 187 -16.35 8.08 -1.17
#